data_AF-A0A6H5GBC0-F1
#
_entry.id   AF-A0A6H5GBC0-F1
#
_cell.length_a   1.000
_cell.length_b   1.000
_cell.length_c   1.000
_cell.angle_alpha   90.00
_cell.angle_beta   90.00
_cell.angle_gamma   90.00
#
_symmetry.space_group_name_H-M   'P 1'
#
loop_
_entity.id
_entity.type
_entity.pdbx_description
1 polymer ?
#
loop_
_entity_poly.entity_id
_entity_poly.type
_entity_poly.pdbx_seq_one_letter_code
_entity_poly.pdbx_strand_id
1 'polypeptide(L)'
;MKTSNRSCPPCRSWASRRTSRTRFSEFSPQEARNERLLTALTIDQALDARDAFAKALYSSLFAWLVARINHIVYKGSKRTSAISILDIFGFEDFKDNQPIIHLLSKKPVGILHLLDDESNFPRATDFSFLEKCHYNHALNELYSRPRLNGPEFGVRHFAGQVWYNVEGFLDKNRDTLRTDVVDLLISSSIP
;
A
#
# COMPACT_ATOMS: atom_id res chain seq x y z
N MET A 1 15.04 2.14 50.10
CA MET A 1 16.18 1.61 49.33
C MET A 1 15.97 1.97 47.86
N LYS A 2 16.94 2.66 47.26
CA LYS A 2 16.89 3.21 45.89
C LYS A 2 17.10 2.08 44.88
N THR A 3 16.21 1.92 43.91
CA THR A 3 16.52 1.17 42.69
C THR A 3 17.06 2.15 41.64
N SER A 4 18.31 1.90 41.27
CA SER A 4 19.11 2.65 40.29
C SER A 4 18.59 2.38 38.88
N ASN A 5 18.08 3.42 38.24
CA ASN A 5 17.69 3.42 36.83
C ASN A 5 18.96 3.70 36.00
N ARG A 6 19.58 2.66 35.41
CA ARG A 6 20.70 2.84 34.47
C ARG A 6 20.14 3.15 33.08
N SER A 7 19.98 4.43 32.80
CA SER A 7 19.66 4.95 31.46
C SER A 7 20.87 4.89 30.52
N CYS A 8 20.65 4.38 29.31
CA CYS A 8 21.61 4.28 28.21
C CYS A 8 22.09 5.68 27.72
N PRO A 9 23.41 5.95 27.58
CA PRO A 9 23.91 7.32 27.37
C PRO A 9 23.76 8.00 25.99
N PRO A 10 23.41 7.37 24.84
CA PRO A 10 23.35 8.13 23.59
C PRO A 10 22.05 8.93 23.41
N CYS A 11 20.99 8.62 24.16
CA CYS A 11 19.64 9.14 23.88
C CYS A 11 19.39 10.59 24.36
N ARG A 12 20.32 11.20 25.12
CA ARG A 12 20.11 12.57 25.68
C ARG A 12 20.62 13.71 24.80
N SER A 13 21.37 13.45 23.73
CA SER A 13 21.91 14.52 22.88
C SER A 13 20.92 15.07 21.85
N TRP A 14 19.82 14.36 21.54
CA TRP A 14 18.78 14.83 20.63
C TRP A 14 17.68 15.65 21.32
N ALA A 15 17.62 15.65 22.65
CA ALA A 15 16.49 16.22 23.40
C ALA A 15 16.63 17.70 23.78
N SER A 16 17.76 18.37 23.48
CA SER A 16 18.03 19.71 24.04
C SER A 16 18.19 20.85 23.05
N ARG A 17 17.91 20.66 21.74
CA ARG A 17 17.82 21.76 20.76
C ARG A 17 16.72 21.50 19.72
N ARG A 18 15.50 21.97 20.04
CA ARG A 18 14.31 22.27 19.19
C ARG A 18 13.02 21.69 19.80
N THR A 19 12.63 22.24 20.93
CA THR A 19 11.21 22.34 21.30
C THR A 19 10.57 23.46 20.49
N SER A 20 10.20 23.16 19.25
CA SER A 20 9.27 23.96 18.47
C SER A 20 8.55 23.05 17.45
N ARG A 21 7.55 22.33 17.96
CA ARG A 21 6.26 22.10 17.29
C ARG A 21 6.38 21.84 15.77
N THR A 22 6.91 20.69 15.38
CA THR A 22 6.83 20.20 13.99
C THR A 22 5.37 19.87 13.69
N ARG A 23 4.63 20.86 13.20
CA ARG A 23 3.27 20.73 12.69
C ARG A 23 3.40 20.21 11.26
N PHE A 24 2.92 18.99 11.01
CA PHE A 24 2.76 18.48 9.65
C PHE A 24 1.74 19.36 8.92
N SER A 25 2.13 19.90 7.77
CA SER A 25 1.36 20.87 6.98
C SER A 25 1.52 20.51 5.51
N GLU A 26 0.42 20.47 4.77
CA GLU A 26 0.42 20.21 3.32
C GLU A 26 0.55 21.51 2.51
N PHE A 27 1.09 21.40 1.30
CA PHE A 27 1.04 22.45 0.27
C PHE A 27 -0.15 22.20 -0.68
N SER A 28 -1.09 23.14 -0.74
CA SER A 28 -2.12 23.20 -1.78
C SER A 28 -1.56 23.90 -3.04
N PRO A 29 -1.70 23.34 -4.25
CA PRO A 29 -1.42 24.07 -5.49
C PRO A 29 -2.60 24.99 -5.81
N GLN A 30 -2.72 26.09 -5.07
CA GLN A 30 -3.43 27.28 -5.51
C GLN A 30 -2.44 28.43 -5.41
N GLU A 31 -1.90 28.80 -6.57
CA GLU A 31 -0.97 29.91 -6.75
C GLU A 31 -1.63 31.25 -6.37
N ALA A 32 -1.57 31.59 -5.08
CA ALA A 32 -1.74 32.95 -4.59
C ALA A 32 -0.38 33.41 -4.05
N ARG A 33 0.36 34.09 -4.92
CA ARG A 33 1.47 35.04 -4.66
C ARG A 33 1.97 35.06 -3.20
N ASN A 34 3.04 34.31 -2.93
CA ASN A 34 3.92 34.42 -1.76
C ASN A 34 3.39 34.06 -0.35
N GLU A 35 2.21 33.45 -0.20
CA GLU A 35 1.74 32.99 1.12
C GLU A 35 1.79 31.46 1.24
N ARG A 36 2.67 30.94 2.10
CA ARG A 36 2.68 29.53 2.50
C ARG A 36 1.48 29.27 3.41
N LEU A 37 0.36 28.88 2.81
CA LEU A 37 -0.87 28.56 3.54
C LEU A 37 -0.75 27.14 4.13
N LEU A 38 -0.34 27.07 5.40
CA LEU A 38 -0.21 25.80 6.14
C LEU A 38 -1.59 25.40 6.68
N THR A 39 -2.23 24.43 6.06
CA THR A 39 -3.44 23.80 6.61
C THR A 39 -3.06 22.72 7.61
N ALA A 40 -3.75 22.70 8.76
CA ALA A 40 -3.57 21.66 9.76
C ALA A 40 -4.27 20.38 9.31
N LEU A 41 -3.58 19.25 9.40
CA LEU A 41 -4.12 17.93 9.04
C LEU A 41 -5.08 17.40 10.12
N THR A 42 -6.05 16.59 9.70
CA THR A 42 -6.83 15.76 10.62
C THR A 42 -5.96 14.66 11.22
N ILE A 43 -6.42 14.02 12.29
CA ILE A 43 -5.70 12.91 12.93
C ILE A 43 -5.51 11.76 11.93
N ASP A 44 -6.56 11.42 11.17
CA ASP A 44 -6.51 10.33 10.18
C ASP A 44 -5.50 10.63 9.07
N GLN A 45 -5.53 11.84 8.52
CA GLN A 45 -4.54 12.27 7.51
C GLN A 45 -3.10 12.25 8.04
N ALA A 46 -2.89 12.58 9.31
CA ALA A 46 -1.57 12.51 9.93
C ALA A 46 -1.10 11.06 10.16
N LEU A 47 -2.02 10.14 10.48
CA LEU A 47 -1.73 8.71 10.59
C LEU A 47 -1.40 8.11 9.22
N ASP A 48 -2.17 8.44 8.20
CA ASP A 48 -1.93 7.99 6.82
C ASP A 48 -0.57 8.46 6.32
N ALA A 49 -0.23 9.74 6.55
CA ALA A 49 1.07 10.30 6.16
C ALA A 49 2.25 9.59 6.87
N ARG A 50 2.09 9.26 8.17
CA ARG A 50 3.09 8.49 8.93
C ARG A 50 3.29 7.10 8.35
N ASP A 51 2.19 6.41 8.06
CA ASP A 51 2.22 5.03 7.59
C ASP A 51 2.73 4.95 6.14
N ALA A 52 2.37 5.92 5.31
CA ALA A 52 2.93 6.11 3.97
C ALA A 52 4.46 6.30 4.00
N PHE A 53 4.96 7.17 4.89
CA PHE A 53 6.39 7.40 5.05
C PHE A 53 7.13 6.13 5.51
N ALA A 54 6.57 5.40 6.48
CA ALA A 54 7.15 4.14 6.95
C ALA A 54 7.20 3.08 5.85
N LYS A 55 6.12 2.93 5.06
CA LYS A 55 6.06 2.02 3.91
C LYS A 55 7.10 2.38 2.86
N ALA A 56 7.24 3.68 2.53
CA ALA A 56 8.20 4.16 1.55
C ALA A 56 9.65 3.84 1.98
N LEU A 57 10.04 4.17 3.22
CA LEU A 57 11.37 3.87 3.74
C LEU A 57 11.67 2.36 3.73
N TYR A 58 10.71 1.55 4.18
CA TYR A 58 10.88 0.10 4.21
C TYR A 58 11.04 -0.48 2.80
N SER A 59 10.21 -0.04 1.86
CA SER A 59 10.29 -0.46 0.45
C SER A 59 11.65 -0.08 -0.17
N SER A 60 12.12 1.15 0.04
CA SER A 60 13.43 1.60 -0.47
C SER A 60 14.59 0.82 0.16
N LEU A 61 14.55 0.58 1.47
CA LEU A 61 15.57 -0.22 2.16
C LEU A 61 15.60 -1.66 1.64
N PHE A 62 14.43 -2.29 1.48
CA PHE A 62 14.33 -3.64 0.96
C PHE A 62 14.88 -3.74 -0.47
N ALA A 63 14.50 -2.82 -1.35
CA ALA A 63 15.02 -2.75 -2.71
C ALA A 63 16.55 -2.57 -2.73
N TRP A 64 17.08 -1.70 -1.86
CA TRP A 64 18.53 -1.52 -1.71
C TRP A 64 19.22 -2.79 -1.19
N LEU A 65 18.66 -3.47 -0.19
CA LEU A 65 19.20 -4.72 0.34
C LEU A 65 19.27 -5.80 -0.75
N VAL A 66 18.19 -6.01 -1.50
CA VAL A 66 18.15 -6.96 -2.61
C VAL A 66 19.20 -6.60 -3.66
N ALA A 67 19.28 -5.32 -4.05
CA ALA A 67 20.29 -4.86 -5.01
C ALA A 67 21.72 -5.07 -4.50
N ARG A 68 21.97 -4.80 -3.21
CA ARG A 68 23.28 -4.95 -2.57
C ARG A 68 23.70 -6.41 -2.49
N ILE A 69 22.79 -7.30 -2.07
CA ILE A 69 23.01 -8.75 -2.04
C ILE A 69 23.32 -9.23 -3.46
N ASN A 70 22.50 -8.86 -4.44
CA ASN A 70 22.73 -9.21 -5.85
C ASN A 70 24.09 -8.71 -6.34
N HIS A 71 24.50 -7.50 -6.01
CA HIS A 71 25.82 -6.98 -6.40
C HIS A 71 27.00 -7.77 -5.79
N ILE A 72 26.86 -8.28 -4.56
CA ILE A 72 27.88 -9.10 -3.90
C ILE A 72 27.91 -10.52 -4.47
N VAL A 73 26.74 -11.09 -4.76
CA VAL A 73 26.57 -12.48 -5.19
C VAL A 73 26.90 -12.65 -6.68
N TYR A 74 26.47 -11.72 -7.55
CA TYR A 74 26.76 -11.75 -8.98
C TYR A 74 28.14 -11.17 -9.30
N LYS A 75 29.15 -12.04 -9.40
CA LYS A 75 30.54 -11.67 -9.78
C LYS A 75 30.95 -12.06 -11.21
N GLY A 76 30.02 -12.54 -12.05
CA GLY A 76 30.33 -13.18 -13.35
C GLY A 76 29.75 -12.51 -14.59
N SER A 77 30.34 -12.79 -15.75
CA SER A 77 29.90 -12.32 -17.08
C SER A 77 28.52 -12.86 -17.46
N LYS A 78 27.71 -12.05 -18.16
CA LYS A 78 26.26 -12.17 -18.45
C LYS A 78 25.78 -13.43 -19.20
N ARG A 79 26.59 -14.50 -19.31
CA ARG A 79 26.22 -15.73 -20.01
C ARG A 79 26.56 -16.95 -19.17
N THR A 80 25.65 -17.30 -18.28
CA THR A 80 25.57 -18.64 -17.70
C THR A 80 24.11 -19.07 -17.73
N SER A 81 23.86 -20.33 -18.08
CA SER A 81 22.56 -20.95 -17.83
C SER A 81 22.29 -20.89 -16.33
N ALA A 82 21.17 -20.29 -15.93
CA ALA A 82 20.81 -20.10 -14.53
C ALA A 82 19.70 -21.06 -14.12
N ILE A 83 19.81 -21.63 -12.92
CA ILE A 83 18.75 -22.41 -12.29
C ILE A 83 18.12 -21.51 -11.23
N SER A 84 16.86 -21.16 -11.42
CA SER A 84 16.08 -20.38 -10.46
C SER A 84 15.30 -21.34 -9.57
N ILE A 85 15.48 -21.25 -8.26
CA ILE A 85 14.66 -21.96 -7.28
C ILE A 85 13.53 -21.02 -6.89
N LEU A 86 12.29 -21.47 -7.06
CA LEU A 86 11.09 -20.74 -6.68
C LEU A 86 10.54 -21.36 -5.39
N ASP A 87 10.63 -20.61 -4.28
CA ASP A 87 10.01 -20.97 -3.00
C ASP A 87 8.69 -20.21 -2.86
N ILE A 88 7.61 -20.85 -3.32
CA ILE A 88 6.23 -20.39 -3.13
C ILE A 88 5.48 -21.43 -2.30
N PHE A 89 4.65 -20.99 -1.36
CA PHE A 89 3.94 -21.89 -0.45
C PHE A 89 3.00 -22.86 -1.19
N GLY A 90 3.03 -24.13 -0.75
CA GLY A 90 1.91 -25.09 -0.85
C GLY A 90 1.52 -25.54 -2.25
N PHE A 91 2.14 -26.61 -2.74
CA PHE A 91 1.68 -27.35 -3.91
C PHE A 91 0.43 -28.17 -3.53
N GLU A 92 -0.75 -27.70 -3.88
CA GLU A 92 -1.98 -28.50 -3.89
C GLU A 92 -2.40 -28.80 -5.33
N ASP A 93 -3.10 -29.91 -5.51
CA ASP A 93 -3.53 -30.49 -6.79
C ASP A 93 -4.18 -29.43 -7.71
N PHE A 94 -3.51 -29.08 -8.82
CA PHE A 94 -3.91 -27.96 -9.66
C PHE A 94 -5.19 -28.26 -10.45
N LYS A 95 -6.35 -27.98 -9.84
CA LYS A 95 -7.56 -27.72 -10.62
C LYS A 95 -7.36 -26.46 -11.46
N ASP A 96 -8.02 -26.42 -12.61
CA ASP A 96 -7.97 -25.26 -13.49
C ASP A 96 -8.45 -24.00 -12.77
N ASN A 97 -7.50 -23.12 -12.43
CA ASN A 97 -7.74 -21.83 -11.79
C ASN A 97 -7.95 -20.69 -12.81
N GLN A 98 -7.98 -20.98 -14.12
CA GLN A 98 -8.25 -19.96 -15.14
C GLN A 98 -9.59 -19.24 -14.91
N PRO A 99 -10.70 -19.90 -14.52
CA PRO A 99 -11.96 -19.20 -14.28
C PRO A 99 -11.88 -18.14 -13.17
N ILE A 100 -11.17 -18.43 -12.07
CA ILE A 100 -10.99 -17.47 -10.98
C ILE A 100 -10.02 -16.35 -11.37
N ILE A 101 -8.92 -16.68 -12.07
CA ILE A 101 -7.99 -15.67 -12.60
C ILE A 101 -8.72 -14.73 -13.57
N HIS A 102 -9.64 -15.25 -14.38
CA HIS A 102 -10.45 -14.42 -15.26
C HIS A 102 -11.40 -13.50 -14.50
N LEU A 103 -12.07 -13.99 -13.45
CA LEU A 103 -12.92 -13.14 -12.60
C LEU A 103 -12.12 -11.98 -11.99
N LEU A 104 -10.88 -12.24 -11.56
CA LEU A 104 -10.04 -11.22 -10.92
C LEU A 104 -9.42 -10.24 -11.92
N SER A 105 -8.85 -10.73 -13.02
CA SER A 105 -7.91 -9.96 -13.84
C SER A 105 -8.32 -9.76 -15.30
N LYS A 106 -9.41 -10.38 -15.78
CA LYS A 106 -9.77 -10.30 -17.20
C LYS A 106 -10.41 -8.95 -17.56
N LYS A 107 -9.84 -8.25 -18.54
CA LYS A 107 -10.45 -7.02 -19.08
C LYS A 107 -11.75 -7.33 -19.86
N PRO A 108 -12.75 -6.41 -19.88
CA PRO A 108 -12.77 -5.10 -19.23
C PRO A 108 -13.50 -5.09 -17.87
N VAL A 109 -13.95 -6.24 -17.36
CA VAL A 109 -14.84 -6.28 -16.19
C VAL A 109 -14.25 -7.02 -15.00
N GLY A 110 -13.01 -7.51 -15.05
CA GLY A 110 -12.37 -8.19 -13.93
C GLY A 110 -12.30 -7.27 -12.71
N ILE A 111 -12.42 -7.85 -11.51
CA ILE A 111 -12.53 -7.12 -10.25
C ILE A 111 -11.39 -6.10 -10.07
N LEU A 112 -10.14 -6.47 -10.38
CA LEU A 112 -9.00 -5.56 -10.27
C LEU A 112 -9.07 -4.41 -11.27
N HIS A 113 -9.60 -4.65 -12.46
CA HIS A 113 -9.74 -3.60 -13.45
C HIS A 113 -10.86 -2.61 -13.10
N LEU A 114 -11.98 -3.12 -12.55
CA LEU A 114 -13.03 -2.27 -12.00
C LEU A 114 -12.51 -1.43 -10.82
N LEU A 115 -11.61 -2.00 -10.00
CA LEU A 115 -10.98 -1.29 -8.89
C LEU A 115 -10.09 -0.15 -9.40
N ASP A 116 -9.23 -0.42 -10.39
CA ASP A 116 -8.37 0.59 -10.99
C ASP A 116 -9.17 1.72 -11.62
N ASP A 117 -10.23 1.38 -12.37
CA ASP A 117 -11.10 2.37 -13.00
C ASP A 117 -11.75 3.27 -11.94
N GLU A 118 -12.33 2.70 -10.87
CA GLU A 118 -12.94 3.47 -9.79
C GLU A 118 -11.92 4.28 -8.99
N SER A 119 -10.72 3.75 -8.72
CA SER A 119 -9.65 4.48 -8.02
C SER A 119 -9.25 5.75 -8.77
N ASN A 120 -9.31 5.74 -10.09
CA ASN A 120 -9.00 6.89 -10.95
C ASN A 120 -10.12 7.96 -10.99
N PHE A 121 -11.35 7.65 -10.53
CA PHE A 121 -12.44 8.61 -10.47
C PHE A 121 -12.45 9.37 -9.14
N PRO A 122 -12.31 10.73 -9.13
CA PRO A 122 -12.16 11.51 -7.89
C PRO A 122 -13.36 11.48 -6.94
N ARG A 123 -14.55 11.10 -7.43
CA ARG A 123 -15.79 11.01 -6.62
C ARG A 123 -16.25 9.57 -6.40
N ALA A 124 -15.48 8.58 -6.84
CA ALA A 124 -15.81 7.18 -6.62
C ALA A 124 -15.64 6.81 -5.15
N THR A 125 -16.51 5.92 -4.68
CA THR A 125 -16.56 5.42 -3.31
C THR A 125 -16.42 3.90 -3.32
N ASP A 126 -16.01 3.30 -2.21
CA ASP A 126 -15.94 1.84 -2.10
C ASP A 126 -17.29 1.18 -2.43
N PHE A 127 -18.40 1.86 -2.14
CA PHE A 127 -19.75 1.41 -2.47
C PHE A 127 -20.04 1.44 -3.98
N SER A 128 -19.61 2.48 -4.71
CA SER A 128 -19.80 2.53 -6.17
C SER A 128 -18.97 1.47 -6.89
N PHE A 129 -17.78 1.16 -6.36
CA PHE A 129 -16.99 0.00 -6.78
C PHE A 129 -17.73 -1.32 -6.52
N LEU A 130 -18.25 -1.53 -5.31
CA LEU A 130 -18.99 -2.74 -4.95
C LEU A 130 -20.24 -2.95 -5.82
N GLU A 131 -20.99 -1.89 -6.10
CA GLU A 131 -22.15 -1.93 -7.00
C GLU A 131 -21.76 -2.40 -8.40
N LYS A 132 -20.64 -1.91 -8.95
CA LYS A 132 -20.11 -2.38 -10.23
C LYS A 132 -19.72 -3.86 -10.19
N CYS A 133 -19.09 -4.33 -9.12
CA CYS A 133 -18.77 -5.75 -8.95
C CYS A 133 -20.05 -6.60 -8.92
N HIS A 134 -21.04 -6.20 -8.14
CA HIS A 134 -22.33 -6.89 -8.06
C HIS A 134 -23.05 -6.91 -9.42
N TYR A 135 -23.03 -5.81 -10.16
CA TYR A 135 -23.68 -5.72 -11.48
C TYR A 135 -23.01 -6.64 -12.50
N ASN A 136 -21.68 -6.65 -12.58
CA ASN A 136 -20.94 -7.40 -13.61
C ASN A 136 -20.76 -8.89 -13.28
N HIS A 137 -20.83 -9.28 -12.00
CA HIS A 137 -20.46 -10.64 -11.58
C HIS A 137 -21.54 -11.39 -10.81
N ALA A 138 -22.74 -10.85 -10.60
CA ALA A 138 -23.80 -11.55 -9.86
C ALA A 138 -24.15 -12.95 -10.39
N LEU A 139 -23.98 -13.20 -11.69
CA LEU A 139 -24.25 -14.49 -12.33
C LEU A 139 -23.04 -15.43 -12.38
N ASN A 140 -21.86 -14.97 -11.95
CA ASN A 140 -20.66 -15.80 -11.95
C ASN A 140 -20.67 -16.76 -10.74
N GLU A 141 -20.52 -18.05 -10.99
CA GLU A 141 -20.53 -19.10 -9.95
C GLU A 141 -19.43 -18.93 -8.89
N LEU A 142 -18.35 -18.23 -9.23
CA LEU A 142 -17.22 -17.95 -8.34
C LEU A 142 -17.38 -16.65 -7.57
N TYR A 143 -18.41 -15.85 -7.87
CA TYR A 143 -18.73 -14.62 -7.18
C TYR A 143 -19.95 -14.83 -6.28
N SER A 144 -19.96 -14.21 -5.10
CA SER A 144 -21.05 -14.33 -4.15
C SER A 144 -21.45 -12.96 -3.61
N ARG A 145 -22.76 -12.71 -3.61
CA ARG A 145 -23.34 -11.54 -2.95
C ARG A 145 -23.70 -11.89 -1.51
N PRO A 146 -23.48 -11.00 -0.55
CA PRO A 146 -23.88 -11.23 0.83
C PRO A 146 -25.41 -11.32 0.92
N ARG A 147 -25.90 -12.09 1.90
CA ARG A 147 -27.35 -12.25 2.12
C ARG A 147 -27.99 -11.00 2.72
N LEU A 148 -27.22 -10.24 3.48
CA LEU A 148 -27.56 -8.93 4.00
C LEU A 148 -26.85 -7.89 3.12
N ASN A 149 -27.41 -6.68 3.00
CA ASN A 149 -26.79 -5.58 2.25
C ASN A 149 -25.56 -5.03 3.00
N GLY A 150 -24.53 -5.86 3.17
CA GLY A 150 -23.24 -5.49 3.75
C GLY A 150 -22.26 -4.98 2.68
N PRO A 151 -21.25 -4.20 3.07
CA PRO A 151 -20.20 -3.69 2.18
C PRO A 151 -19.16 -4.78 1.85
N GLU A 152 -19.61 -5.93 1.37
CA GLU A 152 -18.72 -7.07 1.12
C GLU A 152 -19.10 -7.84 -0.15
N PHE A 153 -18.10 -8.52 -0.72
CA PHE A 153 -18.32 -9.50 -1.77
C PHE A 153 -17.53 -10.78 -1.49
N GLY A 154 -18.08 -11.90 -1.94
CA GLY A 154 -17.45 -13.19 -1.81
C GLY A 154 -16.78 -13.62 -3.10
N VAL A 155 -15.60 -14.22 -3.00
CA VAL A 155 -14.93 -14.92 -4.11
C VAL A 155 -14.61 -16.35 -3.72
N ARG A 156 -14.96 -17.31 -4.57
CA ARG A 156 -14.63 -18.72 -4.40
C ARG A 156 -13.27 -19.00 -5.00
N HIS A 157 -12.26 -19.09 -4.13
CA HIS A 157 -10.92 -19.52 -4.50
C HIS A 157 -10.82 -21.04 -4.51
N PHE A 158 -9.69 -21.54 -5.01
CA PHE A 158 -9.34 -22.95 -4.93
C PHE A 158 -9.39 -23.50 -3.48
N ALA A 159 -8.86 -22.72 -2.53
CA ALA A 159 -8.82 -23.08 -1.11
C ALA A 159 -10.15 -22.83 -0.37
N GLY A 160 -11.20 -22.37 -1.06
CA GLY A 160 -12.52 -22.12 -0.48
C GLY A 160 -13.04 -20.70 -0.69
N GLN A 161 -14.19 -20.43 -0.09
CA GLN A 161 -14.88 -19.14 -0.17
C GLN A 161 -14.24 -18.13 0.78
N VAL A 162 -13.88 -16.96 0.26
CA VAL A 162 -13.36 -15.82 1.02
C VAL A 162 -14.29 -14.63 0.84
N TRP A 163 -14.50 -13.86 1.91
CA TRP A 163 -15.29 -12.62 1.90
C TRP A 163 -14.37 -11.43 2.06
N TYR A 164 -14.61 -10.39 1.24
CA TYR A 164 -13.84 -9.16 1.18
C TYR A 164 -14.73 -7.99 1.55
N ASN A 165 -14.41 -7.30 2.65
CA ASN A 165 -15.00 -6.00 2.98
C ASN A 165 -14.34 -4.92 2.10
N VAL A 166 -15.16 -4.12 1.40
CA VAL A 166 -14.66 -3.10 0.47
C VAL A 166 -14.17 -1.82 1.15
N GLU A 167 -14.36 -1.66 2.46
CA GLU A 167 -13.99 -0.46 3.19
C GLU A 167 -12.48 -0.12 3.04
N GLY A 168 -12.22 1.07 2.50
CA GLY A 168 -10.89 1.59 2.21
C GLY A 168 -10.20 0.92 1.03
N PHE A 169 -10.90 0.20 0.15
CA PHE A 169 -10.30 -0.43 -1.03
C PHE A 169 -9.76 0.61 -2.00
N LEU A 170 -10.55 1.64 -2.32
CA LEU A 170 -10.13 2.65 -3.29
C LEU A 170 -8.91 3.43 -2.80
N ASP A 171 -8.91 3.82 -1.52
CA ASP A 171 -7.81 4.58 -0.93
C ASP A 171 -6.52 3.77 -0.84
N LYS A 172 -6.63 2.47 -0.50
CA LYS A 172 -5.49 1.55 -0.55
C LYS A 172 -4.94 1.39 -1.96
N ASN A 173 -5.82 1.33 -2.97
CA ASN A 173 -5.41 1.12 -4.37
C ASN A 173 -4.92 2.41 -5.06
N ARG A 174 -5.29 3.59 -4.56
CA ARG A 174 -4.80 4.87 -5.10
C ARG A 174 -3.29 5.08 -4.89
N ASP A 175 -2.66 4.32 -3.99
CA ASP A 175 -1.21 4.28 -3.72
C ASP A 175 -0.53 5.67 -3.77
N THR A 176 -1.25 6.71 -3.31
CA THR A 176 -0.82 8.09 -3.49
C THR A 176 0.10 8.44 -2.34
N LEU A 177 1.41 8.26 -2.55
CA LEU A 177 2.40 8.93 -1.72
C LEU A 177 2.24 10.44 -1.97
N ARG A 178 1.84 11.13 -0.91
CA ARG A 178 1.68 12.58 -0.93
C ARG A 178 3.00 13.25 -1.32
N THR A 179 2.95 14.21 -2.23
CA THR A 179 4.14 14.83 -2.85
C THR A 179 5.03 15.54 -1.83
N ASP A 180 4.43 16.12 -0.79
CA ASP A 180 5.13 16.72 0.36
C ASP A 180 5.99 15.70 1.15
N VAL A 181 5.53 14.46 1.27
CA VAL A 181 6.26 13.36 1.90
C VAL A 181 7.43 12.92 1.03
N VAL A 182 7.24 12.89 -0.29
CA VAL A 182 8.31 12.61 -1.27
C VAL A 182 9.38 13.71 -1.23
N ASP A 183 8.98 14.98 -1.23
CA ASP A 183 9.90 16.12 -1.14
C ASP A 183 10.69 16.12 0.18
N LEU A 184 10.02 15.78 1.29
CA LEU A 184 10.67 15.61 2.60
C LEU A 184 11.72 14.50 2.55
N LEU A 185 11.39 13.34 1.97
CA LEU A 185 12.32 12.22 1.79
C LEU A 185 13.54 12.62 0.94
N ILE A 186 13.32 13.33 -0.17
CA ILE A 186 14.39 13.81 -1.07
C ILE A 186 15.27 14.86 -0.38
N SER A 187 14.70 15.69 0.51
CA SER A 187 15.45 16.69 1.27
C SER A 187 16.36 16.10 2.36
N SER A 188 16.18 14.81 2.68
CA SER A 188 16.99 14.12 3.68
C SER A 188 18.45 14.02 3.21
N SER A 189 19.34 14.69 3.93
CA SER A 189 20.76 14.78 3.62
C SER A 189 21.58 13.60 4.16
N ILE A 190 20.93 12.47 4.45
CA ILE A 190 21.57 11.27 4.99
C ILE A 190 21.87 10.34 3.80
N PRO A 191 23.15 10.11 3.46
CA PRO A 191 23.54 9.21 2.37
C PRO A 191 23.23 7.74 2.65
#